data_AF-A0A0B7GN51-F1
#
_entry.id   AF-A0A0B7GN51-F1
#
_cell.length_a   1.000
_cell.length_b   1.000
_cell.length_c   1.000
_cell.angle_alpha   90.00
_cell.angle_beta   90.00
_cell.angle_gamma   90.00
#
_symmetry.space_group_name_H-M   'P 1'
#
loop_
_entity.id
_entity.type
_entity.pdbx_description
1 polymer ?
#
loop_
_entity_poly.entity_id
_entity_poly.type
_entity_poly.pdbx_seq_one_letter_code
_entity_poly.pdbx_strand_id
1 'polypeptide(L)'
;MNVLTKEYLKDTKRVYKDFCKKADDLEEAKDFIKNIPSDLLDEYKEVVFSEKRTNQVNIELVTNIVFSILFPSVAVYVAAVTIGVDNEVGSLLVAGILTVLFILELIYLDNKKKRIRSINLQRLFYFLENT
;
A
#
# COMPACT_ATOMS: atom_id res chain seq x y z
N MET A 1 -24.40 6.72 9.48
CA MET A 1 -23.98 5.30 9.52
C MET A 1 -24.60 4.59 8.33
N ASN A 2 -23.78 4.08 7.40
CA ASN A 2 -24.29 3.19 6.36
C ASN A 2 -24.68 1.88 7.05
N VAL A 3 -25.95 1.51 6.96
CA VAL A 3 -26.45 0.24 7.50
C VAL A 3 -25.72 -0.87 6.76
N LEU A 4 -25.04 -1.75 7.49
CA LEU A 4 -24.37 -2.90 6.89
C LEU A 4 -25.46 -3.84 6.36
N THR A 5 -25.60 -3.94 5.04
CA THR A 5 -26.59 -4.80 4.38
C THR A 5 -25.89 -5.83 3.50
N LYS A 6 -26.54 -6.97 3.25
CA LYS A 6 -26.02 -7.95 2.29
C LYS A 6 -25.82 -7.37 0.89
N GLU A 7 -26.64 -6.39 0.51
CA GLU A 7 -26.47 -5.69 -0.77
C GLU A 7 -25.19 -4.84 -0.80
N TYR A 8 -24.84 -4.21 0.32
CA TYR A 8 -23.58 -3.48 0.45
C TYR A 8 -22.36 -4.41 0.36
N LEU A 9 -22.42 -5.61 0.95
CA LEU A 9 -21.33 -6.59 0.93
C LEU A 9 -20.98 -7.09 -0.48
N LYS A 10 -21.90 -6.99 -1.44
CA LYS A 10 -21.65 -7.34 -2.85
C LYS A 10 -20.67 -6.40 -3.54
N ASP A 11 -20.57 -5.14 -3.11
CA ASP A 11 -19.62 -4.17 -3.67
C ASP A 11 -18.30 -4.24 -2.88
N THR A 12 -17.53 -5.30 -3.13
CA THR A 12 -16.30 -5.63 -2.39
C THR A 12 -15.30 -4.48 -2.35
N LYS A 13 -15.13 -3.79 -3.49
CA LYS A 13 -14.24 -2.64 -3.62
C LYS A 13 -14.67 -1.47 -2.76
N ARG A 14 -15.97 -1.16 -2.72
CA ARG A 14 -16.51 -0.10 -1.87
C ARG A 14 -16.37 -0.45 -0.40
N VAL A 15 -16.70 -1.69 -0.03
CA VAL A 15 -16.57 -2.20 1.35
C VAL A 15 -15.13 -2.04 1.85
N TYR A 16 -14.16 -2.49 1.06
CA TYR A 16 -12.74 -2.36 1.37
C TYR A 16 -12.29 -0.90 1.47
N LYS A 17 -12.71 -0.05 0.53
CA LYS A 17 -12.35 1.38 0.54
C LYS A 17 -12.89 2.09 1.77
N ASP A 18 -14.12 1.80 2.16
CA ASP A 18 -14.73 2.42 3.34
C ASP A 18 -14.13 1.87 4.65
N PHE A 19 -13.73 0.60 4.70
CA PHE A 19 -12.90 0.05 5.77
C PHE A 19 -11.55 0.81 5.90
N CYS A 20 -10.83 1.00 4.79
CA CYS A 20 -9.55 1.72 4.80
C CYS A 20 -9.65 3.21 5.15
N LYS A 21 -10.82 3.84 4.97
CA LYS A 21 -11.07 5.22 5.42
C LYS A 21 -11.27 5.29 6.92
N LYS A 22 -11.94 4.30 7.51
CA LYS A 22 -12.16 4.24 8.96
C LYS A 22 -10.86 4.17 9.76
N ALA A 23 -9.75 3.70 9.17
CA ALA A 23 -8.44 3.69 9.81
C ALA A 23 -7.90 5.08 10.23
N ASP A 24 -8.51 6.18 9.76
CA ASP A 24 -8.18 7.53 10.22
C ASP A 24 -8.59 7.75 11.70
N ASP A 25 -9.64 7.07 12.17
CA ASP A 25 -10.07 7.02 13.59
C ASP A 25 -10.17 5.55 14.06
N LEU A 26 -9.15 5.10 14.79
CA LEU A 26 -9.04 3.70 15.19
C LEU A 26 -10.11 3.28 16.21
N GLU A 27 -10.57 4.18 17.08
CA GLU A 27 -11.57 3.84 18.09
C GLU A 27 -12.96 3.73 17.45
N GLU A 28 -13.34 4.71 16.63
CA GLU A 28 -14.60 4.66 15.88
C GLU A 28 -14.67 3.43 14.97
N ALA A 29 -13.54 3.07 14.34
CA ALA A 29 -13.46 1.88 13.50
C ALA A 29 -13.66 0.58 14.27
N LYS A 30 -13.07 0.45 15.47
CA LYS A 30 -13.25 -0.73 16.33
C LYS A 30 -14.68 -0.84 16.84
N ASP A 31 -15.27 0.28 17.24
CA ASP A 31 -16.65 0.29 17.71
C ASP A 31 -17.63 -0.04 16.58
N PHE A 32 -17.37 0.42 15.37
CA PHE A 32 -18.12 -0.02 14.20
C PHE A 32 -18.06 -1.55 14.02
N ILE A 33 -16.86 -2.14 14.05
CA ILE A 33 -16.68 -3.59 13.87
C ILE A 33 -17.41 -4.40 14.95
N LYS A 34 -17.32 -3.96 16.22
CA LYS A 34 -18.03 -4.63 17.34
C LYS A 34 -19.55 -4.58 17.20
N ASN A 35 -20.08 -3.58 16.52
CA ASN A 35 -21.52 -3.39 16.32
C ASN A 35 -22.03 -4.06 15.02
N ILE A 36 -21.18 -4.78 14.29
CA ILE A 36 -21.62 -5.55 13.11
C ILE A 36 -22.43 -6.77 13.59
N PRO A 37 -23.63 -7.02 13.02
CA PRO A 37 -24.39 -8.24 13.29
C PRO A 37 -23.56 -9.49 13.01
N SER A 38 -23.62 -10.50 13.88
CA SER A 38 -22.80 -11.72 13.77
C SER A 38 -23.05 -12.48 12.47
N ASP A 39 -24.27 -12.43 11.93
CA ASP A 39 -24.66 -13.04 10.65
C ASP A 39 -24.04 -12.36 9.42
N LEU A 40 -23.51 -11.15 9.58
CA LEU A 40 -22.86 -10.37 8.53
C LEU A 40 -21.34 -10.19 8.77
N LEU A 41 -20.85 -10.46 9.98
CA LEU A 41 -19.45 -10.24 10.35
C LEU A 41 -18.50 -11.13 9.55
N ASP A 42 -18.84 -12.41 9.38
CA ASP A 42 -17.98 -13.36 8.65
C ASP A 42 -17.88 -13.00 7.16
N GLU A 43 -19.01 -12.65 6.53
CA GLU A 43 -19.04 -12.19 5.13
C GLU A 43 -18.28 -10.86 4.98
N TYR A 44 -18.43 -9.93 5.94
CA TYR A 44 -17.67 -8.68 5.95
C TYR A 44 -16.16 -8.92 6.05
N LYS A 45 -15.70 -9.82 6.93
CA LYS A 45 -14.28 -10.21 7.04
C LYS A 45 -13.79 -10.78 5.71
N GLU A 46 -14.51 -11.73 5.13
CA GLU A 46 -14.13 -12.37 3.87
C GLU A 46 -13.94 -11.36 2.74
N VAL A 47 -14.89 -10.42 2.59
CA VAL A 47 -14.82 -9.33 1.61
C VAL A 47 -13.60 -8.43 1.85
N VAL A 48 -13.36 -8.01 3.09
CA VAL A 48 -12.24 -7.13 3.42
C VAL A 48 -10.88 -7.82 3.20
N PHE A 49 -10.74 -9.08 3.61
CA PHE A 49 -9.48 -9.83 3.48
C PHE A 49 -9.21 -10.33 2.05
N SER A 50 -10.23 -10.58 1.24
CA SER A 50 -10.06 -10.93 -0.18
C SER A 50 -9.54 -9.74 -0.98
N GLU A 51 -10.14 -8.54 -0.82
CA GLU A 51 -9.66 -7.32 -1.48
C GLU A 51 -8.27 -6.89 -1.00
N LYS A 52 -7.94 -7.12 0.28
CA LYS A 52 -6.58 -6.93 0.80
C LYS A 52 -5.57 -7.79 0.02
N ARG A 53 -5.86 -9.08 -0.14
CA ARG A 53 -4.99 -10.02 -0.87
C ARG A 53 -4.82 -9.62 -2.33
N THR A 54 -5.91 -9.28 -3.01
CA THR A 54 -5.86 -8.79 -4.40
C THR A 54 -4.99 -7.55 -4.55
N ASN A 55 -5.11 -6.58 -3.63
CA ASN A 55 -4.25 -5.39 -3.65
C ASN A 55 -2.78 -5.70 -3.35
N GLN A 56 -2.48 -6.65 -2.46
CA GLN A 56 -1.10 -7.06 -2.19
C GLN A 56 -0.46 -7.69 -3.44
N VAL A 57 -1.17 -8.62 -4.10
CA VAL A 57 -0.70 -9.24 -5.35
C VAL A 57 -0.44 -8.19 -6.42
N ASN A 58 -1.34 -7.22 -6.59
CA ASN A 58 -1.16 -6.14 -7.56
C ASN A 58 0.08 -5.28 -7.25
N ILE A 59 0.31 -4.95 -5.97
CA ILE A 59 1.50 -4.19 -5.56
C ILE A 59 2.77 -5.00 -5.82
N GLU A 60 2.81 -6.27 -5.41
CA GLU A 60 3.95 -7.15 -5.65
C GLU A 60 4.29 -7.27 -7.14
N LEU A 61 3.28 -7.38 -8.00
CA LEU A 61 3.46 -7.47 -9.46
C LEU A 61 4.08 -6.18 -10.02
N VAL A 62 3.57 -5.01 -9.62
CA VAL A 62 4.13 -3.71 -10.04
C VAL A 62 5.55 -3.53 -9.51
N THR A 63 5.78 -3.85 -8.24
CA THR A 63 7.10 -3.79 -7.60
C THR A 63 8.09 -4.69 -8.33
N ASN A 64 7.72 -5.93 -8.65
CA ASN A 64 8.57 -6.85 -9.41
C ASN A 64 8.89 -6.33 -10.81
N ILE A 65 7.92 -5.78 -11.53
CA ILE A 65 8.18 -5.17 -12.85
C ILE A 65 9.18 -4.01 -12.72
N VAL A 66 8.93 -3.10 -11.78
CA VAL A 66 9.78 -1.92 -11.58
C VAL A 66 11.19 -2.32 -11.18
N PHE A 67 11.37 -3.21 -10.21
CA PHE A 67 12.69 -3.68 -9.79
C PHE A 67 13.39 -4.50 -10.87
N SER A 68 12.66 -5.31 -11.64
CA SER A 68 13.25 -6.10 -12.74
C SER A 68 13.83 -5.23 -13.86
N ILE A 69 13.32 -4.00 -14.06
CA ILE A 69 13.79 -3.09 -15.10
C ILE A 69 14.83 -2.11 -14.54
N LEU A 70 14.57 -1.53 -13.37
CA LEU A 70 15.45 -0.52 -12.78
C LEU A 70 16.77 -1.11 -12.29
N PHE A 71 16.74 -2.26 -11.62
CA PHE A 71 17.94 -2.82 -11.00
C PHE A 71 19.02 -3.20 -12.03
N PRO A 72 18.70 -3.89 -13.15
CA PRO A 72 19.68 -4.13 -14.20
C PRO A 72 20.16 -2.86 -14.87
N SER A 73 19.27 -1.88 -15.08
CA SER A 73 19.62 -0.61 -15.73
C SER A 73 20.62 0.19 -14.91
N VAL A 74 20.42 0.25 -13.58
CA VAL A 74 21.37 0.88 -12.65
C VAL A 74 22.67 0.08 -12.59
N ALA A 75 22.62 -1.26 -12.54
CA ALA A 75 23.82 -2.11 -12.49
C ALA A 75 24.69 -1.98 -13.76
N VAL A 76 24.09 -2.00 -14.94
CA VAL A 76 24.79 -1.82 -16.23
C VAL A 76 25.44 -0.44 -16.28
N TYR A 77 24.75 0.60 -15.79
CA TYR A 77 25.29 1.94 -15.76
C TYR A 77 26.44 2.09 -14.76
N VAL A 78 26.32 1.56 -13.54
CA VAL A 78 27.41 1.57 -12.54
C VAL A 78 28.63 0.83 -13.11
N ALA A 79 28.42 -0.32 -13.76
CA ALA A 79 29.49 -1.03 -14.45
C ALA A 79 30.15 -0.16 -15.54
N ALA A 80 29.36 0.52 -16.38
CA ALA A 80 29.87 1.40 -17.44
C ALA A 80 30.70 2.58 -16.90
N VAL A 81 30.29 3.17 -15.77
CA VAL A 81 31.08 4.24 -15.11
C VAL A 81 32.37 3.68 -14.51
N THR A 82 32.33 2.52 -13.85
CA THR A 82 33.52 1.93 -13.22
C THR A 82 34.60 1.50 -14.22
N ILE A 83 34.21 1.16 -15.46
CA ILE A 83 35.15 0.80 -16.53
C ILE A 83 35.59 2.01 -17.38
N GLY A 84 35.23 3.24 -16.99
CA GLY A 84 35.69 4.46 -17.64
C GLY A 84 35.06 4.74 -19.01
N VAL A 85 33.81 4.29 -19.24
CA VAL A 85 33.07 4.74 -20.43
C VAL A 85 32.71 6.21 -20.22
N ASP A 86 33.46 7.10 -20.87
CA ASP A 86 33.22 8.56 -20.88
C ASP A 86 31.87 8.86 -21.55
N ASN A 87 30.81 8.81 -20.76
CA ASN A 87 29.47 9.16 -21.18
C ASN A 87 28.86 10.10 -20.14
N GLU A 88 29.41 11.31 -20.06
CA GLU A 88 29.02 12.37 -19.10
C GLU A 88 27.51 12.63 -19.09
N VAL A 89 26.85 12.52 -20.24
CA VAL A 89 25.40 12.68 -20.37
C VAL A 89 24.66 11.52 -19.71
N GLY A 90 25.12 10.29 -19.93
CA GLY A 90 24.57 9.11 -19.28
C GLY A 90 24.75 9.16 -17.77
N SER A 91 25.88 9.72 -17.31
CA SER A 91 26.15 9.82 -15.88
C SER A 91 25.33 10.86 -15.13
N LEU A 92 25.14 12.02 -15.75
CA LEU A 92 24.26 13.05 -15.24
C LEU A 92 22.80 12.55 -15.14
N LEU A 93 22.33 11.80 -16.14
CA LEU A 93 20.95 11.28 -16.15
C LEU A 93 20.70 10.28 -15.03
N VAL A 94 21.62 9.35 -14.78
CA VAL A 94 21.44 8.36 -13.69
C VAL A 94 21.61 8.99 -12.32
N ALA A 95 22.59 9.88 -12.14
CA ALA A 95 22.70 10.66 -10.90
C ALA A 95 21.42 11.48 -10.64
N GLY A 96 20.83 12.06 -11.68
CA GLY A 96 19.54 12.74 -11.63
C GLY A 96 18.41 11.81 -11.19
N ILE A 97 18.29 10.63 -11.79
CA ILE A 97 17.27 9.63 -11.42
C ILE A 97 17.44 9.18 -9.96
N LEU A 98 18.66 8.87 -9.52
CA LEU A 98 18.94 8.47 -8.14
C LEU A 98 18.60 9.59 -7.14
N THR A 99 18.93 10.84 -7.48
CA THR A 99 18.60 12.01 -6.63
C THR A 99 17.10 12.21 -6.52
N VAL A 100 16.35 12.08 -7.62
CA VAL A 100 14.88 12.16 -7.61
C VAL A 100 14.27 11.03 -6.78
N LEU A 101 14.76 9.80 -6.92
CA LEU A 101 14.31 8.66 -6.09
C LEU A 101 14.57 8.92 -4.60
N PHE A 102 15.75 9.46 -4.26
CA PHE A 102 16.11 9.78 -2.87
C PHE A 102 15.22 10.88 -2.29
N ILE A 103 14.94 11.94 -3.07
CA ILE A 103 14.01 13.02 -2.66
C ILE A 103 12.60 12.46 -2.44
N LEU A 104 12.13 11.58 -3.33
CA LEU A 104 10.82 10.94 -3.18
C LEU A 104 10.75 10.05 -1.93
N GLU A 105 11.80 9.31 -1.60
CA GLU A 105 11.90 8.55 -0.35
C GLU A 105 11.84 9.45 0.88
N LEU A 106 12.58 10.58 0.88
CA LEU A 106 12.55 11.53 1.98
C LEU A 106 11.15 12.16 2.18
N ILE A 107 10.47 12.54 1.10
CA ILE A 107 9.09 13.06 1.14
C ILE A 107 8.11 11.98 1.62
N TYR A 108 8.31 10.73 1.20
CA TYR A 108 7.49 9.60 1.66
C TYR A 108 7.69 9.36 3.16
N LEU A 109 8.93 9.39 3.63
CA LEU A 109 9.28 9.24 5.04
C LEU A 109 8.71 10.39 5.87
N ASP A 110 8.85 11.65 5.48
CA ASP A 110 8.43 12.80 6.28
C ASP A 110 6.91 12.87 6.54
N ASN A 111 6.12 12.11 5.78
CA ASN A 111 4.67 12.11 5.90
C ASN A 111 4.16 11.32 7.13
N LYS A 112 4.40 11.86 8.34
CA LYS A 112 3.98 11.30 9.64
C LYS A 112 2.50 10.89 9.66
N LYS A 113 1.64 11.65 8.98
CA LYS A 113 0.20 11.35 8.86
C LYS A 113 -0.05 10.05 8.09
N LYS A 114 0.66 9.82 6.98
CA LYS A 114 0.59 8.55 6.23
C LYS A 114 1.12 7.37 7.06
N ARG A 115 2.21 7.57 7.82
CA ARG A 115 2.77 6.54 8.71
C ARG A 115 1.78 6.13 9.81
N ILE A 116 1.22 7.09 10.53
CA ILE A 116 0.22 6.81 11.58
C ILE A 116 -1.01 6.09 10.99
N ARG A 117 -1.51 6.56 9.84
CA ARG A 117 -2.62 5.91 9.15
C ARG A 117 -2.30 4.46 8.75
N SER A 118 -1.09 4.20 8.24
CA SER A 118 -0.65 2.84 7.90
C SER A 118 -0.62 1.93 9.13
N ILE A 119 -0.12 2.42 10.26
CA ILE A 119 -0.08 1.68 11.53
C ILE A 119 -1.50 1.41 12.03
N ASN A 120 -2.39 2.40 11.98
CA ASN A 120 -3.79 2.23 12.38
C ASN A 120 -4.51 1.22 11.50
N LEU A 121 -4.26 1.25 10.18
CA LEU A 121 -4.83 0.27 9.25
C LEU A 121 -4.36 -1.16 9.59
N GLN A 122 -3.07 -1.35 9.90
CA GLN A 122 -2.55 -2.65 10.34
C GLN A 122 -3.21 -3.12 11.64
N ARG A 123 -3.32 -2.23 12.64
CA ARG A 123 -4.02 -2.53 13.91
C ARG A 123 -5.49 -2.86 13.69
N LEU A 124 -6.14 -2.21 12.73
CA LEU A 124 -7.54 -2.44 12.41
C LEU A 124 -7.75 -3.80 11.72
N PHE A 125 -6.87 -4.19 10.80
CA PHE A 125 -6.89 -5.54 10.23
C PHE A 125 -6.68 -6.61 11.31
N TYR A 126 -5.71 -6.41 12.20
CA TYR A 126 -5.47 -7.34 13.31
C TYR A 126 -6.69 -7.43 14.24
N PHE A 127 -7.34 -6.30 14.53
CA PHE A 127 -8.55 -6.30 15.33
C PHE A 127 -9.69 -7.05 14.64
N LEU A 128 -9.92 -6.80 13.34
CA LEU A 128 -10.96 -7.47 12.55
C LEU A 128 -10.72 -8.99 12.45
N GLU A 129 -9.47 -9.44 12.40
CA GLU A 129 -9.10 -10.85 12.38
C GLU A 129 -9.43 -11.57 13.69
N ASN A 130 -9.31 -10.87 14.82
CA ASN A 130 -9.47 -11.42 16.18
C ASN A 130 -10.80 -11.05 16.86
N THR A 131 -11.73 -10.42 16.15
CA THR A 131 -13.11 -10.17 16.63
C THR A 131 -13.98 -11.35 16.24
#